data_AF-A0A4R0ZNS4-F1
#
_entry.id   AF-A0A4R0ZNS4-F1
#
_cell.length_a   1.000
_cell.length_b   1.000
_cell.length_c   1.000
_cell.angle_alpha   90.00
_cell.angle_beta   90.00
_cell.angle_gamma   90.00
#
_symmetry.space_group_name_H-M   'P 1'
#
loop_
_entity.id
_entity.type
_entity.pdbx_description
1 polymer ?
#
loop_
_entity_poly.entity_id
_entity_poly.type
_entity_poly.pdbx_seq_one_letter_code
_entity_poly.pdbx_strand_id
1 'polypeptide(L)'
;MQRSKFMKKTAIIAEYNPFHNGHLYQAKTARIETDADAMIAIMSAQFTQRGEPAAFDKWSRAAAAVKTGAIDLVIELPTCYGVQRADRFASAAVSIAEQIGCQTLSFGSESGDADAIRRAAHAGIEATPAYHDALQHALKAGKSSAKASSEAFAALYPTFDLTLPNNILAYHYAKAARTISLHTVKRLGAGYHDTGVSDVMSATGVRAHYLETGSVRAVPEATRALFQQTSMAHWSLYWPVLQFKLRTTPKSELEQLVGIDASLSPRLIEAGLASTFEQAMGGLLTRRYTRTAIQRALVSVLIHWKRDELPERFDEVPYVRPLAFNAIGRSVLKDIKKTVPLVSKYQPDLAFEARVTEAYRLPLGNRSLLEHMQTPQFIDSK
;
A
#
# COMPACT_ATOMS: atom_id res chain seq x y z
N MET A 1 -29.00 15.55 -28.97
CA MET A 1 -28.33 14.31 -28.50
C MET A 1 -26.97 14.71 -27.92
N GLN A 2 -26.89 15.06 -26.64
CA GLN A 2 -25.61 15.38 -25.99
C GLN A 2 -24.83 14.07 -25.87
N ARG A 3 -23.74 13.92 -26.63
CA ARG A 3 -22.74 12.89 -26.36
C ARG A 3 -22.29 13.10 -24.91
N SER A 4 -22.49 12.10 -24.05
CA SER A 4 -21.92 12.07 -22.71
C SER A 4 -20.44 12.45 -22.81
N LYS A 5 -20.03 13.57 -22.22
CA LYS A 5 -18.62 13.98 -22.17
C LYS A 5 -17.84 12.79 -21.59
N PHE A 6 -16.82 12.32 -22.31
CA PHE A 6 -15.93 11.28 -21.81
C PHE A 6 -15.22 11.81 -20.56
N MET A 7 -15.32 11.09 -19.45
CA MET A 7 -14.74 11.49 -18.16
C MET A 7 -13.29 10.99 -18.08
N LYS A 8 -12.33 11.92 -17.99
CA LYS A 8 -10.91 11.61 -17.81
C LYS A 8 -10.64 11.18 -16.37
N LYS A 9 -10.13 9.97 -16.19
CA LYS A 9 -9.86 9.34 -14.89
C LYS A 9 -8.36 9.18 -14.68
N THR A 10 -7.87 9.73 -13.56
CA THR A 10 -6.49 9.56 -13.11
C THR A 10 -6.44 8.77 -11.81
N ALA A 11 -5.69 7.68 -11.81
CA ALA A 11 -5.47 6.84 -10.65
C ALA A 11 -4.24 7.29 -9.84
N ILE A 12 -4.29 7.09 -8.52
CA ILE A 12 -3.13 7.14 -7.62
C ILE A 12 -3.14 5.86 -6.79
N ILE A 13 -2.00 5.17 -6.72
CA ILE A 13 -1.82 4.01 -5.83
C ILE A 13 -1.27 4.51 -4.51
N ALA A 14 -1.95 4.21 -3.40
CA ALA A 14 -1.68 4.84 -2.12
C ALA A 14 -1.85 3.91 -0.92
N GLU A 15 -1.33 4.35 0.22
CA GLU A 15 -1.59 3.73 1.53
C GLU A 15 -2.20 4.70 2.52
N TYR A 16 -1.98 6.01 2.32
CA TYR A 16 -2.48 7.08 3.19
C TYR A 16 -2.31 6.78 4.68
N ASN A 17 -1.06 6.49 5.11
CA ASN A 17 -0.74 6.03 6.45
C ASN A 17 0.00 7.08 7.34
N PRO A 18 -0.57 8.24 7.69
CA PRO A 18 -1.90 8.75 7.34
C PRO A 18 -1.91 9.54 6.01
N PHE A 19 -3.10 10.00 5.58
CA PHE A 19 -3.18 11.01 4.50
C PHE A 19 -2.55 12.33 4.99
N HIS A 20 -1.69 12.98 4.20
CA HIS A 20 -0.90 14.12 4.67
C HIS A 20 -0.78 15.19 3.57
N ASN A 21 -0.20 16.35 3.88
CA ASN A 21 -0.14 17.48 2.94
C ASN A 21 0.62 17.14 1.65
N GLY A 22 1.66 16.28 1.72
CA GLY A 22 2.30 15.73 0.53
C GLY A 22 1.37 14.91 -0.40
N HIS A 23 0.45 14.11 0.16
CA HIS A 23 -0.56 13.39 -0.63
C HIS A 23 -1.57 14.35 -1.24
N LEU A 24 -1.99 15.36 -0.48
CA LEU A 24 -2.89 16.42 -0.96
C LEU A 24 -2.29 17.17 -2.14
N TYR A 25 -1.02 17.58 -2.01
CA TYR A 25 -0.25 18.21 -3.07
C TYR A 25 -0.19 17.34 -4.31
N GLN A 26 0.27 16.09 -4.17
CA GLN A 26 0.36 15.15 -5.29
C GLN A 26 -0.98 15.00 -6.03
N ALA A 27 -2.08 14.83 -5.30
CA ALA A 27 -3.41 14.65 -5.90
C ALA A 27 -3.89 15.92 -6.64
N LYS A 28 -3.68 17.10 -6.07
CA LYS A 28 -4.03 18.38 -6.71
C LYS A 28 -3.19 18.65 -7.96
N THR A 29 -1.88 18.46 -7.86
CA THR A 29 -0.95 18.64 -8.99
C THR A 29 -1.26 17.66 -10.11
N ALA A 30 -1.43 16.37 -9.79
CA ALA A 30 -1.80 15.35 -10.77
C ALA A 30 -3.13 15.67 -11.47
N ARG A 31 -4.15 16.15 -10.75
CA ARG A 31 -5.43 16.53 -11.36
C ARG A 31 -5.24 17.60 -12.44
N ILE A 32 -4.44 18.63 -12.15
CA ILE A 32 -4.17 19.74 -13.07
C ILE A 32 -3.35 19.25 -14.26
N GLU A 33 -2.22 18.58 -14.00
CA GLU A 33 -1.26 18.17 -15.04
C GLU A 33 -1.81 17.08 -15.98
N THR A 34 -2.78 16.30 -15.50
CA THR A 34 -3.42 15.24 -16.30
C THR A 34 -4.80 15.64 -16.85
N ASP A 35 -5.25 16.87 -16.58
CA ASP A 35 -6.60 17.36 -16.94
C ASP A 35 -7.71 16.37 -16.50
N ALA A 36 -7.62 15.87 -15.27
CA ALA A 36 -8.49 14.82 -14.78
C ALA A 36 -9.84 15.37 -14.30
N ASP A 37 -10.93 14.84 -14.88
CA ASP A 37 -12.29 15.07 -14.37
C ASP A 37 -12.50 14.31 -13.04
N ALA A 38 -11.84 13.17 -12.85
CA ALA A 38 -11.95 12.34 -11.65
C ALA A 38 -10.59 11.80 -11.15
N MET A 39 -10.33 11.96 -9.85
CA MET A 39 -9.16 11.41 -9.15
C MET A 39 -9.55 10.20 -8.31
N ILE A 40 -8.93 9.07 -8.58
CA ILE A 40 -9.26 7.78 -7.96
C ILE A 40 -8.05 7.26 -7.20
N ALA A 41 -8.19 6.99 -5.91
CA ALA A 41 -7.13 6.35 -5.12
C ALA A 41 -7.39 4.84 -5.01
N ILE A 42 -6.39 4.02 -5.32
CA ILE A 42 -6.37 2.58 -5.05
C ILE A 42 -5.52 2.38 -3.81
N MET A 43 -6.17 2.07 -2.69
CA MET A 43 -5.60 2.22 -1.36
C MET A 43 -5.45 0.88 -0.64
N SER A 44 -4.27 0.60 -0.10
CA SER A 44 -4.05 -0.53 0.80
C SER A 44 -5.11 -0.58 1.91
N ALA A 45 -5.60 -1.78 2.19
CA ALA A 45 -6.55 -2.10 3.25
C ALA A 45 -5.92 -1.92 4.65
N GLN A 46 -6.25 -2.74 5.64
CA GLN A 46 -5.86 -2.51 7.04
C GLN A 46 -4.34 -2.58 7.29
N PHE A 47 -3.62 -3.29 6.44
CA PHE A 47 -2.16 -3.41 6.50
C PHE A 47 -1.54 -2.88 5.21
N THR A 48 -0.39 -2.23 5.35
CA THR A 48 0.39 -1.66 4.25
C THR A 48 1.18 -2.72 3.47
N GLN A 49 1.70 -2.35 2.31
CA GLN A 49 2.64 -3.11 1.49
C GLN A 49 3.91 -3.50 2.26
N ARG A 50 4.33 -2.66 3.20
CA ARG A 50 5.45 -2.91 4.09
C ARG A 50 5.11 -3.86 5.23
N GLY A 51 3.85 -4.24 5.38
CA GLY A 51 3.32 -5.08 6.45
C GLY A 51 3.05 -4.31 7.74
N GLU A 52 3.10 -2.98 7.77
CA GLU A 52 2.68 -2.21 8.96
C GLU A 52 1.15 -2.19 9.08
N PRO A 53 0.57 -2.28 10.30
CA PRO A 53 -0.82 -1.87 10.50
C PRO A 53 -0.95 -0.41 10.08
N ALA A 54 -1.96 -0.09 9.29
CA ALA A 54 -2.24 1.30 8.93
C ALA A 54 -2.63 2.07 10.20
N ALA A 55 -2.19 3.32 10.33
CA ALA A 55 -2.42 4.19 11.48
C ALA A 55 -3.89 4.29 11.87
N PHE A 56 -4.78 4.27 10.87
CA PHE A 56 -6.22 4.27 11.02
C PHE A 56 -6.83 3.26 10.05
N ASP A 57 -8.06 2.83 10.33
CA ASP A 57 -8.74 1.84 9.50
C ASP A 57 -8.97 2.35 8.07
N LYS A 58 -9.15 1.40 7.13
CA LYS A 58 -9.32 1.70 5.70
C LYS A 58 -10.49 2.63 5.39
N TRP A 59 -11.58 2.60 6.15
CA TRP A 59 -12.73 3.47 5.89
C TRP A 59 -12.47 4.89 6.38
N SER A 60 -11.91 5.03 7.58
CA SER A 60 -11.52 6.34 8.14
C SER A 60 -10.50 7.05 7.25
N ARG A 61 -9.47 6.33 6.78
CA ARG A 61 -8.48 6.89 5.83
C ARG A 61 -9.10 7.29 4.50
N ALA A 62 -9.96 6.43 3.95
CA ALA A 62 -10.64 6.71 2.69
C ALA A 62 -11.52 7.97 2.79
N ALA A 63 -12.32 8.06 3.86
CA ALA A 63 -13.17 9.22 4.13
C ALA A 63 -12.35 10.50 4.33
N ALA A 64 -11.24 10.43 5.07
CA ALA A 64 -10.36 11.58 5.26
C ALA A 64 -9.77 12.08 3.94
N ALA A 65 -9.38 11.18 3.03
CA ALA A 65 -8.89 11.55 1.70
C ALA A 65 -9.98 12.25 0.86
N VAL A 66 -11.18 11.68 0.80
CA VAL A 66 -12.30 12.24 0.00
C VAL A 66 -12.78 13.59 0.55
N LYS A 67 -12.81 13.76 1.89
CA LYS A 67 -13.17 15.04 2.54
C LYS A 67 -12.28 16.22 2.14
N THR A 68 -11.08 15.97 1.59
CA THR A 68 -10.21 17.05 1.09
C THR A 68 -10.66 17.63 -0.25
N GLY A 69 -11.57 16.95 -0.96
CA GLY A 69 -11.96 17.28 -2.34
C GLY A 69 -10.88 16.97 -3.39
N ALA A 70 -9.67 16.56 -3.00
CA ALA A 70 -8.62 16.23 -3.95
C ALA A 70 -8.78 14.81 -4.55
N ILE A 71 -9.38 13.89 -3.79
CA ILE A 71 -9.70 12.53 -4.21
C ILE A 71 -11.22 12.38 -4.29
N ASP A 72 -11.72 11.82 -5.39
CA ASP A 72 -13.16 11.68 -5.65
C ASP A 72 -13.70 10.30 -5.26
N LEU A 73 -12.86 9.27 -5.39
CA LEU A 73 -13.20 7.88 -5.12
C LEU A 73 -11.97 7.18 -4.53
N VAL A 74 -12.18 6.42 -3.46
CA VAL A 74 -11.18 5.51 -2.90
C VAL A 74 -11.67 4.08 -3.09
N ILE A 75 -10.86 3.25 -3.74
CA ILE A 75 -11.05 1.82 -3.95
C ILE A 75 -10.07 1.08 -3.06
N GLU A 76 -10.53 0.02 -2.40
CA GLU A 76 -9.69 -0.91 -1.66
C GLU A 76 -8.78 -1.70 -2.60
N LEU A 77 -7.48 -1.76 -2.29
CA LEU A 77 -6.59 -2.82 -2.73
C LEU A 77 -6.68 -3.95 -1.69
N PRO A 78 -7.30 -5.10 -2.02
CA PRO A 78 -7.52 -6.16 -1.05
C PRO A 78 -6.20 -6.64 -0.45
N THR A 79 -6.23 -7.06 0.81
CA THR A 79 -5.05 -7.36 1.63
C THR A 79 -4.17 -8.43 0.98
N CYS A 80 -4.76 -9.41 0.29
CA CYS A 80 -4.01 -10.46 -0.39
C CYS A 80 -3.13 -9.94 -1.54
N TYR A 81 -3.47 -8.78 -2.11
CA TYR A 81 -2.71 -8.05 -3.12
C TYR A 81 -1.88 -6.91 -2.52
N GLY A 82 -2.39 -6.26 -1.46
CA GLY A 82 -1.78 -5.12 -0.80
C GLY A 82 -0.54 -5.48 0.02
N VAL A 83 -0.58 -6.57 0.80
CA VAL A 83 0.52 -6.98 1.69
C VAL A 83 1.50 -7.88 0.94
N GLN A 84 2.09 -7.34 -0.13
CA GLN A 84 2.95 -8.07 -1.05
C GLN A 84 4.26 -7.34 -1.34
N ARG A 85 5.18 -8.01 -2.04
CA ARG A 85 6.35 -7.36 -2.63
C ARG A 85 5.92 -6.37 -3.73
N ALA A 86 6.81 -5.44 -4.07
CA ALA A 86 6.51 -4.30 -4.95
C ALA A 86 6.00 -4.72 -6.34
N ASP A 87 6.54 -5.79 -6.90
CA ASP A 87 6.10 -6.42 -8.16
C ASP A 87 4.62 -6.81 -8.13
N ARG A 88 4.23 -7.62 -7.15
CA ARG A 88 2.85 -8.13 -6.98
C ARG A 88 1.87 -7.03 -6.57
N PHE A 89 2.30 -6.13 -5.68
CA PHE A 89 1.54 -4.97 -5.26
C PHE A 89 1.20 -4.06 -6.45
N ALA A 90 2.21 -3.72 -7.26
CA ALA A 90 2.04 -2.92 -8.47
C ALA A 90 1.16 -3.62 -9.50
N SER A 91 1.38 -4.91 -9.74
CA SER A 91 0.58 -5.71 -10.68
C SER A 91 -0.92 -5.60 -10.38
N ALA A 92 -1.31 -5.75 -9.11
CA ALA A 92 -2.72 -5.73 -8.73
C ALA A 92 -3.30 -4.32 -8.75
N ALA A 93 -2.57 -3.35 -8.20
CA ALA A 93 -3.03 -1.99 -8.13
C ALA A 93 -3.16 -1.33 -9.52
N VAL A 94 -2.23 -1.61 -10.44
CA VAL A 94 -2.33 -1.16 -11.84
C VAL A 94 -3.45 -1.88 -12.57
N SER A 95 -3.61 -3.20 -12.36
CA SER A 95 -4.75 -3.95 -12.92
C SER A 95 -6.09 -3.33 -12.52
N ILE A 96 -6.29 -3.00 -11.24
CA ILE A 96 -7.51 -2.33 -10.79
C ILE A 96 -7.71 -1.00 -11.55
N ALA A 97 -6.65 -0.18 -11.68
CA ALA A 97 -6.72 1.10 -12.39
C ALA A 97 -7.14 0.93 -13.86
N GLU A 98 -6.60 -0.07 -14.55
CA GLU A 98 -6.95 -0.37 -15.94
C GLU A 98 -8.37 -0.92 -16.06
N GLN A 99 -8.78 -1.83 -15.18
CA GLN A 99 -10.13 -2.43 -15.17
C GLN A 99 -11.24 -1.38 -14.99
N ILE A 100 -11.01 -0.36 -14.16
CA ILE A 100 -11.95 0.76 -13.97
C ILE A 100 -11.81 1.85 -15.05
N GLY A 101 -10.94 1.60 -16.05
CA GLY A 101 -10.74 2.45 -17.21
C GLY A 101 -10.09 3.79 -16.87
N CYS A 102 -9.08 3.83 -15.99
CA CYS A 102 -8.24 5.01 -15.81
C CYS A 102 -7.33 5.20 -17.04
N GLN A 103 -7.21 6.43 -17.52
CA GLN A 103 -6.32 6.75 -18.66
C GLN A 103 -4.89 7.00 -18.16
N THR A 104 -4.76 7.52 -16.94
CA THR A 104 -3.48 7.94 -16.38
C THR A 104 -3.29 7.36 -14.99
N LEU A 105 -2.09 6.88 -14.70
CA LEU A 105 -1.61 6.54 -13.37
C LEU A 105 -0.58 7.58 -12.93
N SER A 106 -0.90 8.31 -11.86
CA SER A 106 -0.02 9.31 -11.28
C SER A 106 0.63 8.81 -9.98
N PHE A 107 1.95 8.91 -9.88
CA PHE A 107 2.70 8.53 -8.69
C PHE A 107 3.82 9.54 -8.38
N GLY A 108 4.24 9.61 -7.11
CA GLY A 108 5.39 10.43 -6.73
C GLY A 108 6.69 9.77 -7.16
N SER A 109 7.66 10.54 -7.65
CA SER A 109 9.02 10.06 -7.91
C SER A 109 10.08 11.06 -7.44
N GLU A 110 11.30 10.56 -7.26
CA GLU A 110 12.46 11.39 -6.91
C GLU A 110 12.88 12.29 -8.09
N SER A 111 12.90 11.76 -9.32
CA SER A 111 13.38 12.48 -10.51
C SER A 111 12.31 13.35 -11.17
N GLY A 112 11.03 12.98 -11.08
CA GLY A 112 9.97 13.59 -11.89
C GLY A 112 9.98 13.15 -13.37
N ASP A 113 10.80 12.16 -13.75
CA ASP A 113 10.96 11.72 -15.14
C ASP A 113 10.26 10.38 -15.39
N ALA A 114 9.02 10.44 -15.87
CA ALA A 114 8.23 9.25 -16.22
C ALA A 114 8.83 8.46 -17.40
N ASP A 115 9.50 9.13 -18.33
CA ASP A 115 10.11 8.48 -19.49
C ASP A 115 11.36 7.68 -19.10
N ALA A 116 12.18 8.18 -18.19
CA ALA A 116 13.29 7.40 -17.63
C ALA A 116 12.82 6.12 -16.95
N ILE A 117 11.72 6.21 -16.19
CA ILE A 117 11.10 5.07 -15.50
C ILE A 117 10.61 4.04 -16.53
N ARG A 118 9.90 4.50 -17.58
CA ARG A 118 9.39 3.65 -18.66
C ARG A 118 10.54 2.98 -19.43
N ARG A 119 11.60 3.72 -19.78
CA ARG A 119 12.79 3.17 -20.44
C ARG A 119 13.44 2.08 -19.59
N ALA A 120 13.63 2.34 -18.29
CA ALA A 120 14.21 1.36 -17.38
C ALA A 120 13.36 0.07 -17.28
N ALA A 121 12.03 0.21 -17.13
CA ALA A 121 11.09 -0.91 -17.04
C ALA A 121 11.06 -1.79 -18.30
N HIS A 122 11.22 -1.20 -19.48
CA HIS A 122 11.19 -1.91 -20.76
C HIS A 122 12.57 -2.20 -21.37
N ALA A 123 13.66 -1.87 -20.66
CA ALA A 123 15.02 -2.16 -21.11
C ALA A 123 15.34 -3.67 -21.18
N GLY A 124 14.48 -4.52 -20.61
CA GLY A 124 14.65 -5.97 -20.67
C GLY A 124 15.82 -6.50 -19.83
N ILE A 125 16.38 -5.68 -18.92
CA ILE A 125 17.55 -6.02 -18.10
C ILE A 125 17.33 -7.33 -17.32
N GLU A 126 16.16 -7.48 -16.70
CA GLU A 126 15.84 -8.67 -15.91
C GLU A 126 15.75 -9.96 -16.75
N ALA A 127 15.56 -9.86 -18.07
CA ALA A 127 15.53 -11.03 -18.96
C ALA A 127 16.94 -11.47 -19.41
N THR A 128 17.97 -10.67 -19.16
CA THR A 128 19.34 -10.96 -19.61
C THR A 128 20.01 -12.04 -18.76
N PRO A 129 20.86 -12.92 -19.35
CA PRO A 129 21.66 -13.87 -18.57
C PRO A 129 22.55 -13.18 -17.52
N ALA A 130 23.15 -12.04 -17.87
CA ALA A 130 24.00 -11.27 -16.97
C ALA A 130 23.27 -10.84 -15.68
N TYR A 131 21.98 -10.46 -15.79
CA TYR A 131 21.18 -10.12 -14.61
C TYR A 131 20.94 -11.35 -13.73
N HIS A 132 20.59 -12.49 -14.34
CA HIS A 132 20.36 -13.73 -13.60
C HIS A 132 21.62 -14.18 -12.88
N ASP A 133 22.79 -14.11 -13.52
CA ASP A 133 24.07 -14.46 -12.90
C ASP A 133 24.40 -13.54 -11.72
N ALA A 134 24.26 -12.21 -11.90
CA ALA A 134 24.47 -11.23 -10.84
C ALA A 134 23.51 -11.43 -9.66
N LEU A 135 22.23 -11.70 -9.94
CA LEU A 135 21.20 -12.00 -8.95
C LEU A 135 21.56 -13.27 -8.15
N GLN A 136 21.89 -14.36 -8.83
CA GLN A 136 22.25 -15.63 -8.19
C GLN A 136 23.51 -15.50 -7.34
N HIS A 137 24.51 -14.76 -7.82
CA HIS A 137 25.71 -14.46 -7.04
C HIS A 137 25.38 -13.72 -5.74
N ALA A 138 24.56 -12.65 -5.82
CA ALA A 138 24.15 -11.87 -4.66
C ALA A 138 23.29 -12.68 -3.66
N LEU A 139 22.41 -13.55 -4.16
CA LEU A 139 21.63 -14.47 -3.33
C LEU A 139 22.52 -15.49 -2.60
N LYS A 140 23.50 -16.09 -3.30
CA LYS A 140 24.48 -17.01 -2.71
C LYS A 140 25.35 -16.31 -1.66
N ALA A 141 25.60 -15.01 -1.80
CA ALA A 141 26.25 -14.17 -0.80
C ALA A 141 25.36 -13.83 0.43
N GLY A 142 24.14 -14.38 0.50
CA GLY A 142 23.23 -14.25 1.63
C GLY A 142 22.44 -12.95 1.67
N LYS A 143 22.41 -12.17 0.58
CA LYS A 143 21.60 -10.95 0.50
C LYS A 143 20.11 -11.30 0.34
N SER A 144 19.23 -10.47 0.90
CA SER A 144 17.79 -10.59 0.68
C SER A 144 17.46 -10.50 -0.81
N SER A 145 16.39 -11.17 -1.24
CA SER A 145 15.94 -11.17 -2.64
C SER A 145 15.72 -9.76 -3.21
N ALA A 146 15.16 -8.84 -2.41
CA ALA A 146 14.98 -7.45 -2.82
C ALA A 146 16.32 -6.75 -3.04
N LYS A 147 17.27 -6.88 -2.10
CA LYS A 147 18.58 -6.24 -2.22
C LYS A 147 19.39 -6.84 -3.37
N ALA A 148 19.37 -8.16 -3.53
CA ALA A 148 20.04 -8.87 -4.61
C ALA A 148 19.51 -8.43 -5.99
N SER A 149 18.19 -8.31 -6.14
CA SER A 149 17.56 -7.83 -7.38
C SER A 149 17.92 -6.38 -7.71
N SER A 150 17.79 -5.46 -6.73
CA SER A 150 18.14 -4.04 -6.97
C SER A 150 19.61 -3.85 -7.32
N GLU A 151 20.53 -4.58 -6.68
CA GLU A 151 21.96 -4.50 -7.00
C GLU A 151 22.31 -5.12 -8.37
N ALA A 152 21.73 -6.28 -8.70
CA ALA A 152 21.92 -6.90 -10.01
C ALA A 152 21.42 -5.98 -11.14
N PHE A 153 20.29 -5.31 -10.92
CA PHE A 153 19.78 -4.32 -11.86
C PHE A 153 20.70 -3.10 -11.97
N ALA A 154 21.10 -2.51 -10.84
CA ALA A 154 21.97 -1.33 -10.82
C ALA A 154 23.33 -1.57 -11.48
N ALA A 155 23.87 -2.79 -11.40
CA ALA A 155 25.11 -3.16 -12.07
C ALA A 155 25.02 -3.11 -13.60
N LEU A 156 23.83 -3.35 -14.16
CA LEU A 156 23.59 -3.40 -15.61
C LEU A 156 22.89 -2.14 -16.15
N TYR A 157 22.22 -1.40 -15.28
CA TYR A 157 21.49 -0.18 -15.62
C TYR A 157 21.74 0.90 -14.53
N PRO A 158 22.96 1.45 -14.46
CA PRO A 158 23.38 2.35 -13.37
C PRO A 158 22.66 3.70 -13.37
N THR A 159 21.99 4.07 -14.46
CA THR A 159 21.29 5.36 -14.61
C THR A 159 19.92 5.38 -13.93
N PHE A 160 19.44 4.25 -13.38
CA PHE A 160 18.17 4.17 -12.66
C PHE A 160 18.29 3.33 -11.38
N ASP A 161 18.21 4.01 -10.24
CA ASP A 161 18.42 3.39 -8.93
C ASP A 161 17.12 2.78 -8.36
N LEU A 162 17.03 1.45 -8.39
CA LEU A 162 15.95 0.66 -7.78
C LEU A 162 16.08 0.48 -6.27
N THR A 163 17.11 1.02 -5.62
CA THR A 163 17.20 1.01 -4.16
C THR A 163 16.34 2.10 -3.51
N LEU A 164 15.97 3.13 -4.28
CA LEU A 164 15.08 4.20 -3.83
C LEU A 164 13.62 3.72 -3.79
N PRO A 165 12.89 3.94 -2.67
CA PRO A 165 11.56 3.37 -2.49
C PRO A 165 10.49 3.79 -3.50
N ASN A 166 10.51 5.01 -4.03
CA ASN A 166 9.50 5.40 -5.01
C ASN A 166 9.92 4.96 -6.43
N ASN A 167 11.22 4.98 -6.76
CA ASN A 167 11.71 4.41 -8.02
C ASN A 167 11.36 2.92 -8.19
N ILE A 168 11.54 2.08 -7.15
CA ILE A 168 11.20 0.65 -7.26
C ILE A 168 9.70 0.44 -7.50
N LEU A 169 8.84 1.22 -6.84
CA LEU A 169 7.40 1.17 -7.06
C LEU A 169 7.04 1.66 -8.47
N ALA A 170 7.59 2.80 -8.88
CA ALA A 170 7.37 3.38 -10.19
C ALA A 170 7.81 2.45 -11.33
N TYR A 171 8.95 1.79 -11.17
CA TYR A 171 9.44 0.77 -12.08
C TYR A 171 8.45 -0.39 -12.21
N HIS A 172 7.95 -0.92 -11.10
CA HIS A 172 6.96 -2.00 -11.14
C HIS A 172 5.59 -1.54 -11.67
N TYR A 173 5.19 -0.29 -11.43
CA TYR A 173 3.99 0.28 -12.07
C TYR A 173 4.17 0.33 -13.59
N ALA A 174 5.33 0.78 -14.08
CA ALA A 174 5.63 0.82 -15.50
C ALA A 174 5.66 -0.58 -16.13
N LYS A 175 6.19 -1.59 -15.44
CA LYS A 175 6.14 -2.98 -15.90
C LYS A 175 4.71 -3.55 -15.94
N ALA A 176 3.86 -3.14 -15.01
CA ALA A 176 2.48 -3.62 -14.91
C ALA A 176 1.52 -2.90 -15.87
N ALA A 177 1.85 -1.68 -16.30
CA ALA A 177 1.01 -0.89 -17.20
C ALA A 177 0.93 -1.53 -18.61
N ARG A 178 -0.29 -1.70 -19.12
CA ARG A 178 -0.54 -2.23 -20.47
C ARG A 178 -1.08 -1.17 -21.42
N THR A 179 -2.01 -0.37 -20.91
CA THR A 179 -2.79 0.64 -21.64
C THR A 179 -2.81 1.99 -20.92
N ILE A 180 -2.58 1.99 -19.60
CA ILE A 180 -2.57 3.21 -18.80
C ILE A 180 -1.28 4.02 -19.03
N SER A 181 -1.43 5.32 -19.20
CA SER A 181 -0.30 6.24 -19.33
C SER A 181 0.29 6.57 -17.95
N LEU A 182 1.62 6.69 -17.88
CA LEU A 182 2.30 7.03 -16.64
C LEU A 182 2.50 8.53 -16.52
N HIS A 183 2.21 9.05 -15.35
CA HIS A 183 2.45 10.42 -14.96
C HIS A 183 3.19 10.43 -13.62
N THR A 184 4.09 11.39 -13.41
CA THR A 184 4.76 11.51 -12.14
C THR A 184 4.85 12.93 -11.64
N VAL A 185 4.67 13.10 -10.33
CA VAL A 185 4.84 14.36 -9.62
C VAL A 185 6.14 14.28 -8.83
N LYS A 186 7.03 15.26 -9.00
CA LYS A 186 8.25 15.34 -8.22
C LYS A 186 7.92 15.54 -6.74
N ARG A 187 8.53 14.74 -5.85
CA ARG A 187 8.29 14.86 -4.41
C ARG A 187 8.87 16.16 -3.86
N LEU A 188 8.09 16.85 -3.04
CA LEU A 188 8.59 17.92 -2.18
C LEU A 188 9.37 17.27 -1.01
N GLY A 189 10.59 17.73 -0.78
CA GLY A 189 11.42 17.28 0.35
C GLY A 189 10.84 17.72 1.70
N ALA A 190 11.27 17.07 2.78
CA ALA A 190 10.98 17.55 4.14
C ALA A 190 11.61 18.95 4.31
N GLY A 191 10.80 19.97 4.63
CA GLY A 191 11.26 21.36 4.74
C GLY A 191 11.12 22.22 3.47
N TYR A 192 10.37 21.75 2.46
CA TYR A 192 10.02 22.60 1.31
C TYR A 192 9.05 23.70 1.74
N HIS A 193 9.54 24.93 1.87
CA HIS A 193 8.80 26.13 2.29
C HIS A 193 8.57 27.09 1.11
N ASP A 194 7.93 26.60 0.06
CA ASP A 194 7.46 27.49 -1.00
C ASP A 194 6.13 28.14 -0.57
N THR A 195 5.92 29.40 -0.95
CA THR A 195 4.93 30.30 -0.32
C THR A 195 3.47 29.88 -0.46
N GLY A 196 3.18 28.82 -1.22
CA GLY A 196 1.83 28.25 -1.40
C GLY A 196 1.64 26.81 -0.86
N VAL A 197 2.68 26.14 -0.37
CA VAL A 197 2.58 24.77 0.15
C VAL A 197 2.68 24.78 1.67
N SER A 198 1.64 24.29 2.35
CA SER A 198 1.65 24.10 3.79
C SER A 198 2.76 23.13 4.22
N ASP A 199 3.16 23.18 5.49
CA ASP A 199 4.12 22.26 6.12
C ASP A 199 4.02 20.80 5.59
N VAL A 200 5.12 20.28 5.02
CA VAL A 200 5.19 18.95 4.38
C VAL A 200 6.09 18.02 5.18
N MET A 201 5.55 16.86 5.55
CA MET A 201 6.28 15.74 6.16
C MET A 201 5.95 14.43 5.47
N SER A 202 6.85 13.44 5.58
CA SER A 202 6.55 12.07 5.16
C SER A 202 5.55 11.42 6.10
N ALA A 203 4.81 10.42 5.62
CA ALA A 203 3.90 9.63 6.45
C ALA A 203 4.57 9.07 7.71
N THR A 204 5.78 8.49 7.58
CA THR A 204 6.57 8.01 8.71
C THR A 204 6.95 9.13 9.66
N GLY A 205 7.34 10.31 9.14
CA GLY A 205 7.66 11.48 9.97
C GLY A 205 6.46 11.97 10.77
N VAL A 206 5.26 12.00 10.19
CA VAL A 206 4.02 12.37 10.90
C VAL A 206 3.75 11.39 12.05
N ARG A 207 3.83 10.08 11.80
CA ARG A 207 3.60 9.06 12.82
C ARG A 207 4.64 9.15 13.96
N ALA A 208 5.92 9.29 13.62
CA ALA A 208 6.99 9.41 14.60
C ALA A 208 6.83 10.66 15.48
N HIS A 209 6.56 11.81 14.87
CA HIS A 209 6.35 13.07 15.59
C HIS A 209 5.14 13.02 16.53
N TYR A 210 4.05 12.37 16.11
CA TYR A 210 2.88 12.17 16.97
C TYR A 210 3.20 11.25 18.15
N LEU A 211 3.94 10.17 17.94
CA LEU A 211 4.33 9.26 19.03
C LEU A 211 5.28 9.91 20.03
N GLU A 212 6.12 10.84 19.57
CA GLU A 212 7.07 11.56 20.43
C GLU A 212 6.42 12.72 21.18
N THR A 213 5.59 13.53 20.51
CA THR A 213 5.11 14.81 21.04
C THR A 213 3.62 14.84 21.40
N GLY A 214 2.85 13.84 20.96
CA GLY A 214 1.39 13.82 21.06
C GLY A 214 0.69 14.82 20.11
N SER A 215 1.44 15.61 19.36
CA SER A 215 0.92 16.62 18.43
C SER A 215 1.00 16.14 16.98
N VAL A 216 0.01 16.53 16.17
CA VAL A 216 -0.02 16.22 14.73
C VAL A 216 0.18 17.49 13.91
N ARG A 217 1.02 17.43 12.87
CA ARG A 217 1.26 18.52 11.90
C ARG A 217 1.42 17.94 10.50
N ALA A 218 1.52 18.80 9.50
CA ALA A 218 1.63 18.42 8.09
C ALA A 218 0.51 17.50 7.54
N VAL A 219 -0.69 17.55 8.13
CA VAL A 219 -1.88 16.81 7.68
C VAL A 219 -3.07 17.73 7.46
N PRO A 220 -3.98 17.41 6.52
CA PRO A 220 -5.26 18.11 6.38
C PRO A 220 -6.16 17.92 7.60
N GLU A 221 -7.13 18.81 7.77
CA GLU A 221 -8.04 18.82 8.92
C GLU A 221 -8.80 17.49 9.10
N ALA A 222 -9.30 16.91 8.00
CA ALA A 222 -10.00 15.63 8.05
C ALA A 222 -9.14 14.48 8.59
N THR A 223 -7.82 14.54 8.40
CA THR A 223 -6.88 13.58 9.00
C THR A 223 -6.54 13.94 10.44
N ARG A 224 -6.36 15.22 10.75
CA ARG A 224 -6.13 15.71 12.12
C ARG A 224 -7.22 15.22 13.08
N ALA A 225 -8.48 15.26 12.64
CA ALA A 225 -9.62 14.75 13.40
C ALA A 225 -9.47 13.26 13.79
N LEU A 226 -8.84 12.42 12.96
CA LEU A 226 -8.65 11.00 13.27
C LEU A 226 -7.72 10.79 14.48
N PHE A 227 -6.65 11.59 14.59
CA PHE A 227 -5.73 11.55 15.73
C PHE A 227 -6.37 11.99 17.06
N GLN A 228 -7.44 12.78 16.99
CA GLN A 228 -8.18 13.24 18.17
C GLN A 228 -9.25 12.23 18.61
N GLN A 229 -9.78 11.45 17.67
CA GLN A 229 -10.93 10.56 17.90
C GLN A 229 -10.53 9.11 18.14
N THR A 230 -9.38 8.68 17.63
CA THR A 230 -8.97 7.28 17.62
C THR A 230 -7.48 7.11 17.90
N SER A 231 -7.14 6.05 18.62
CA SER A 231 -5.73 5.70 18.84
C SER A 231 -5.08 5.23 17.55
N MET A 232 -3.90 5.78 17.26
CA MET A 232 -3.11 5.37 16.10
C MET A 232 -2.62 3.93 16.28
N ALA A 233 -2.87 3.07 15.30
CA ALA A 233 -2.35 1.71 15.30
C ALA A 233 -0.82 1.69 15.08
N HIS A 234 -0.13 0.86 15.84
CA HIS A 234 1.29 0.55 15.67
C HIS A 234 1.59 -0.83 16.24
N TRP A 235 2.68 -1.45 15.79
CA TRP A 235 3.02 -2.84 16.11
C TRP A 235 3.08 -3.17 17.61
N SER A 236 3.45 -2.22 18.47
CA SER A 236 3.47 -2.45 19.93
C SER A 236 2.11 -2.83 20.51
N LEU A 237 0.98 -2.39 19.92
CA LEU A 237 -0.37 -2.80 20.36
C LEU A 237 -0.69 -4.24 19.97
N TYR A 238 -0.10 -4.72 18.88
CA TYR A 238 -0.34 -6.06 18.33
C TYR A 238 0.63 -7.10 18.92
N TRP A 239 1.70 -6.65 19.58
CA TRP A 239 2.76 -7.53 20.07
C TRP A 239 2.26 -8.61 21.03
N PRO A 240 1.42 -8.34 22.04
CA PRO A 240 0.93 -9.40 22.93
C PRO A 240 0.18 -10.52 22.19
N VAL A 241 -0.61 -10.17 21.18
CA VAL A 241 -1.33 -11.15 20.34
C VAL A 241 -0.38 -11.94 19.46
N LEU A 242 0.64 -11.28 18.90
CA LEU A 242 1.70 -11.95 18.15
C LEU A 242 2.49 -12.91 19.04
N GLN A 243 2.89 -12.50 20.25
CA GLN A 243 3.60 -13.38 21.19
C GLN A 243 2.78 -14.63 21.49
N PHE A 244 1.48 -14.47 21.76
CA PHE A 244 0.58 -15.60 21.96
C PHE A 244 0.60 -16.53 20.74
N LYS A 245 0.38 -16.01 19.53
CA LYS A 245 0.36 -16.83 18.30
C LYS A 245 1.70 -17.50 18.03
N LEU A 246 2.81 -16.77 18.14
CA LEU A 246 4.16 -17.30 17.89
C LEU A 246 4.55 -18.41 18.87
N ARG A 247 4.06 -18.35 20.11
CA ARG A 247 4.36 -19.34 21.16
C ARG A 247 3.40 -20.52 21.21
N THR A 248 2.23 -20.43 20.57
CA THR A 248 1.18 -21.46 20.63
C THR A 248 0.91 -22.14 19.29
N THR A 249 1.33 -21.55 18.18
CA THR A 249 1.17 -22.15 16.84
C THR A 249 2.29 -23.17 16.60
N PRO A 250 1.97 -24.42 16.24
CA PRO A 250 2.98 -25.42 15.89
C PRO A 250 3.91 -24.93 14.77
N LYS A 251 5.20 -25.28 14.85
CA LYS A 251 6.20 -24.89 13.84
C LYS A 251 5.78 -25.28 12.41
N SER A 252 5.25 -26.49 12.24
CA SER A 252 4.76 -26.98 10.95
C SER A 252 3.63 -26.13 10.37
N GLU A 253 2.76 -25.57 11.21
CA GLU A 253 1.70 -24.66 10.78
C GLU A 253 2.23 -23.27 10.46
N LEU A 254 3.17 -22.74 11.26
CA LEU A 254 3.85 -21.47 10.92
C LEU A 254 4.52 -21.55 9.55
N GLU A 255 5.12 -22.70 9.24
CA GLU A 255 5.73 -22.99 7.94
C GLU A 255 4.73 -23.21 6.82
N GLN A 256 3.41 -23.17 7.05
CA GLN A 256 2.40 -23.13 5.99
C GLN A 256 1.96 -21.69 5.66
N LEU A 257 2.34 -20.72 6.48
CA LEU A 257 1.93 -19.33 6.30
C LEU A 257 2.76 -18.63 5.23
N VAL A 258 2.15 -17.61 4.61
CA VAL A 258 2.79 -16.78 3.60
C VAL A 258 4.04 -16.09 4.19
N GLY A 259 5.16 -16.15 3.47
CA GLY A 259 6.39 -15.44 3.84
C GLY A 259 7.21 -16.06 4.98
N ILE A 260 6.78 -17.19 5.55
CA ILE A 260 7.53 -17.93 6.57
C ILE A 260 8.14 -19.17 5.95
N ASP A 261 9.43 -19.40 6.12
CA ASP A 261 10.12 -20.61 5.67
C ASP A 261 10.73 -21.37 6.87
N ALA A 262 11.31 -22.54 6.63
CA ALA A 262 11.89 -23.39 7.67
C ALA A 262 13.07 -22.75 8.43
N SER A 263 13.65 -21.68 7.89
CA SER A 263 14.73 -20.90 8.54
C SER A 263 14.22 -19.67 9.31
N LEU A 264 13.04 -19.14 8.97
CA LEU A 264 12.41 -18.04 9.68
C LEU A 264 11.53 -18.55 10.83
N SER A 265 10.86 -19.69 10.68
CA SER A 265 9.95 -20.23 11.70
C SER A 265 10.58 -20.39 13.09
N PRO A 266 11.83 -20.89 13.26
CA PRO A 266 12.41 -21.03 14.61
C PRO A 266 12.75 -19.68 15.22
N ARG A 267 13.20 -18.72 14.39
CA ARG A 267 13.52 -17.36 14.81
C ARG A 267 12.28 -16.60 15.27
N LEU A 268 11.15 -16.81 14.60
CA LEU A 268 9.87 -16.21 14.98
C LEU A 268 9.37 -16.75 16.34
N ILE A 269 9.50 -18.06 16.57
CA ILE A 269 9.16 -18.68 17.86
C ILE A 269 10.04 -18.09 18.98
N GLU A 270 11.36 -18.01 18.76
CA GLU A 270 12.31 -17.41 19.70
C GLU A 270 12.00 -15.92 19.96
N ALA A 271 11.71 -15.16 18.90
CA ALA A 271 11.36 -13.75 19.01
C ALA A 271 10.09 -13.51 19.84
N GLY A 272 9.18 -14.49 19.92
CA GLY A 272 8.01 -14.43 20.80
C GLY A 272 8.34 -14.33 22.31
N LEU A 273 9.59 -14.61 22.71
CA LEU A 273 10.08 -14.44 24.08
C LEU A 273 10.47 -12.99 24.42
N ALA A 274 10.67 -12.13 23.42
CA ALA A 274 11.07 -10.75 23.66
C ALA A 274 9.94 -9.90 24.27
N SER A 275 10.29 -9.01 25.20
CA SER A 275 9.32 -8.20 25.93
C SER A 275 8.63 -7.14 25.08
N THR A 276 9.28 -6.69 24.00
CA THR A 276 8.76 -5.64 23.12
C THR A 276 8.92 -6.01 21.65
N PHE A 277 8.07 -5.43 20.80
CA PHE A 277 8.15 -5.58 19.35
C PHE A 277 9.52 -5.17 18.79
N GLU A 278 10.09 -4.05 19.25
CA GLU A 278 11.38 -3.59 18.72
C GLU A 278 12.56 -4.50 19.14
N GLN A 279 12.51 -5.08 20.34
CA GLN A 279 13.48 -6.11 20.74
C GLN A 279 13.35 -7.37 19.87
N ALA A 280 12.12 -7.85 19.64
CA ALA A 280 11.87 -8.98 18.75
C ALA A 280 12.37 -8.71 17.33
N MET A 281 12.03 -7.53 16.78
CA MET A 281 12.50 -7.10 15.47
C MET A 281 14.02 -7.07 15.40
N GLY A 282 14.72 -6.54 16.41
CA GLY A 282 16.18 -6.54 16.48
C GLY A 282 16.80 -7.94 16.32
N GLY A 283 16.21 -8.97 16.93
CA GLY A 283 16.67 -10.36 16.83
C GLY A 283 16.28 -11.08 15.52
N LEU A 284 15.21 -10.63 14.86
CA LEU A 284 14.72 -11.23 13.60
C LEU A 284 15.49 -10.75 12.36
N LEU A 285 16.05 -9.54 12.40
CA LEU A 285 16.74 -8.95 11.25
C LEU A 285 18.02 -9.72 10.92
N THR A 286 18.19 -10.02 9.63
CA THR A 286 19.42 -10.62 9.08
C THR A 286 19.69 -10.04 7.70
N ARG A 287 20.83 -10.40 7.08
CA ARG A 287 21.09 -10.05 5.66
C ARG A 287 20.02 -10.58 4.71
N ARG A 288 19.38 -11.70 5.07
CA ARG A 288 18.30 -12.36 4.29
C ARG A 288 16.92 -11.79 4.59
N TYR A 289 16.62 -11.50 5.87
CA TYR A 289 15.31 -11.05 6.34
C TYR A 289 15.31 -9.56 6.66
N THR A 290 14.72 -8.78 5.76
CA THR A 290 14.52 -7.35 5.97
C THR A 290 13.32 -7.09 6.90
N ARG A 291 13.29 -5.91 7.51
CA ARG A 291 12.18 -5.46 8.36
C ARG A 291 10.82 -5.62 7.66
N THR A 292 10.72 -5.23 6.39
CA THR A 292 9.47 -5.33 5.62
C THR A 292 9.08 -6.78 5.32
N ALA A 293 10.04 -7.68 5.09
CA ALA A 293 9.72 -9.10 4.89
C ALA A 293 9.17 -9.74 6.17
N ILE A 294 9.79 -9.43 7.32
CA ILE A 294 9.34 -9.90 8.63
C ILE A 294 7.97 -9.32 8.97
N GLN A 295 7.75 -8.01 8.79
CA GLN A 295 6.46 -7.39 9.07
C GLN A 295 5.32 -8.00 8.23
N ARG A 296 5.54 -8.27 6.93
CA ARG A 296 4.57 -9.01 6.12
C ARG A 296 4.30 -10.42 6.66
N ALA A 297 5.34 -11.15 7.06
CA ALA A 297 5.17 -12.46 7.68
C ALA A 297 4.38 -12.39 9.00
N LEU A 298 4.58 -11.34 9.81
CA LEU A 298 3.80 -11.12 11.02
C LEU A 298 2.32 -10.82 10.74
N VAL A 299 2.00 -10.14 9.63
CA VAL A 299 0.60 -10.03 9.17
C VAL A 299 0.04 -11.43 8.87
N SER A 300 0.80 -12.29 8.19
CA SER A 300 0.40 -13.67 7.93
C SER A 300 0.18 -14.48 9.21
N VAL A 301 0.98 -14.27 10.26
CA VAL A 301 0.75 -14.86 11.60
C VAL A 301 -0.55 -14.33 12.22
N LEU A 302 -0.75 -13.01 12.21
CA LEU A 302 -1.93 -12.37 12.80
C LEU A 302 -3.22 -12.91 12.19
N ILE A 303 -3.31 -12.96 10.86
CA ILE A 303 -4.53 -13.36 10.15
C ILE A 303 -4.57 -14.86 9.83
N HIS A 304 -3.55 -15.63 10.21
CA HIS A 304 -3.38 -17.05 9.84
C HIS A 304 -3.49 -17.24 8.31
N TRP A 305 -2.70 -16.47 7.55
CA TRP A 305 -2.70 -16.47 6.09
C TRP A 305 -1.88 -17.64 5.54
N LYS A 306 -2.56 -18.67 5.04
CA LYS A 306 -1.93 -19.84 4.43
C LYS A 306 -1.56 -19.58 2.97
N ARG A 307 -0.56 -20.31 2.46
CA ARG A 307 -0.07 -20.13 1.08
C ARG A 307 -1.09 -20.52 0.00
N ASP A 308 -2.00 -21.44 0.30
CA ASP A 308 -3.09 -21.85 -0.59
C ASP A 308 -4.20 -20.77 -0.71
N GLU A 309 -4.25 -19.80 0.20
CA GLU A 309 -5.13 -18.62 0.11
C GLU A 309 -4.51 -17.48 -0.71
N LEU A 310 -3.31 -17.66 -1.31
CA LEU A 310 -2.74 -16.66 -2.19
C LEU A 310 -3.46 -16.66 -3.55
N PRO A 311 -3.64 -15.48 -4.18
CA PRO A 311 -4.08 -15.42 -5.56
C PRO A 311 -3.10 -16.16 -6.48
N GLU A 312 -3.62 -16.91 -7.44
CA GLU A 312 -2.82 -17.52 -8.51
C GLU A 312 -2.15 -16.45 -9.38
N ARG A 313 -2.88 -15.35 -9.62
CA ARG A 313 -2.46 -14.21 -10.44
C ARG A 313 -2.65 -12.90 -9.69
N PHE A 314 -1.69 -12.01 -9.85
CA PHE A 314 -1.70 -10.68 -9.23
C PHE A 314 -2.18 -9.60 -10.19
N ASP A 315 -2.40 -9.91 -11.46
CA ASP A 315 -2.95 -9.01 -12.48
C ASP A 315 -4.45 -9.28 -12.75
N GLU A 316 -5.11 -10.06 -11.90
CA GLU A 316 -6.52 -10.44 -12.02
C GLU A 316 -7.23 -10.27 -10.68
N VAL A 317 -7.50 -9.02 -10.32
CA VAL A 317 -8.31 -8.73 -9.13
C VAL A 317 -9.79 -8.97 -9.48
N PRO A 318 -10.52 -9.81 -8.72
CA PRO A 318 -11.85 -10.30 -9.12
C PRO A 318 -12.98 -9.28 -8.93
N TYR A 319 -12.75 -8.24 -8.13
CA TYR A 319 -13.75 -7.23 -7.84
C TYR A 319 -13.13 -5.86 -7.56
N VAL A 320 -13.96 -4.83 -7.67
CA VAL A 320 -13.66 -3.48 -7.22
C VAL A 320 -14.51 -3.17 -6.00
N ARG A 321 -13.85 -2.69 -4.94
CA ARG A 321 -14.51 -2.39 -3.68
C ARG A 321 -14.34 -0.92 -3.28
N PRO A 322 -15.38 -0.08 -3.42
CA PRO A 322 -15.31 1.30 -2.99
C PRO A 322 -15.29 1.41 -1.46
N LEU A 323 -14.54 2.37 -0.93
CA LEU A 323 -14.45 2.65 0.51
C LEU A 323 -15.07 4.01 0.87
N ALA A 324 -14.82 5.03 0.04
CA ALA A 324 -15.43 6.36 0.17
C ALA A 324 -15.49 7.06 -1.18
N PHE A 325 -16.46 7.95 -1.37
CA PHE A 325 -16.63 8.69 -2.62
C PHE A 325 -17.44 9.98 -2.46
N ASN A 326 -17.19 10.97 -3.31
CA ASN A 326 -17.99 12.20 -3.42
C ASN A 326 -18.95 12.15 -4.62
N ALA A 327 -19.53 13.27 -5.04
CA ALA A 327 -20.45 13.34 -6.18
C ALA A 327 -19.81 12.93 -7.52
N ILE A 328 -18.54 13.30 -7.74
CA ILE A 328 -17.76 12.88 -8.92
C ILE A 328 -17.50 11.38 -8.85
N GLY A 329 -17.02 10.87 -7.71
CA GLY A 329 -16.80 9.44 -7.49
C GLY A 329 -18.07 8.60 -7.64
N ARG A 330 -19.23 9.13 -7.26
CA ARG A 330 -20.53 8.49 -7.51
C ARG A 330 -20.80 8.32 -9.00
N SER A 331 -20.43 9.31 -9.81
CA SER A 331 -20.58 9.26 -11.27
C SER A 331 -19.62 8.23 -11.88
N VAL A 332 -18.38 8.15 -11.39
CA VAL A 332 -17.43 7.09 -11.74
C VAL A 332 -18.01 5.71 -11.40
N LEU A 333 -18.54 5.51 -10.19
CA LEU A 333 -19.12 4.24 -9.75
C LEU A 333 -20.29 3.77 -10.63
N LYS A 334 -21.13 4.72 -11.10
CA LYS A 334 -22.23 4.43 -12.04
C LYS A 334 -21.74 3.95 -13.39
N ASP A 335 -20.57 4.40 -13.82
CA ASP A 335 -19.94 4.02 -15.07
C ASP A 335 -19.28 2.64 -14.96
N ILE A 336 -18.37 2.46 -13.99
CA ILE A 336 -17.55 1.25 -13.88
C ILE A 336 -18.36 0.01 -13.50
N LYS A 337 -19.48 0.15 -12.77
CA LYS A 337 -20.33 -0.99 -12.39
C LYS A 337 -20.90 -1.77 -13.59
N LYS A 338 -20.81 -1.21 -14.80
CA LYS A 338 -21.24 -1.85 -16.05
C LYS A 338 -20.19 -2.84 -16.59
N THR A 339 -18.94 -2.69 -16.18
CA THR A 339 -17.78 -3.42 -16.74
C THR A 339 -17.01 -4.21 -15.70
N VAL A 340 -17.11 -3.87 -14.40
CA VAL A 340 -16.43 -4.57 -13.33
C VAL A 340 -17.40 -5.03 -12.22
N PRO A 341 -17.16 -6.20 -11.59
CA PRO A 341 -17.90 -6.61 -10.40
C PRO A 341 -17.65 -5.62 -9.26
N LEU A 342 -18.71 -4.92 -8.82
CA LEU A 342 -18.64 -3.93 -7.75
C LEU A 342 -19.15 -4.51 -6.43
N VAL A 343 -18.27 -4.60 -5.43
CA VAL A 343 -18.59 -5.14 -4.10
C VAL A 343 -18.73 -4.00 -3.10
N SER A 344 -19.94 -3.47 -2.97
CA SER A 344 -20.26 -2.34 -2.07
C SER A 344 -20.80 -2.75 -0.70
N LYS A 345 -21.27 -3.98 -0.54
CA LYS A 345 -21.73 -4.51 0.75
C LYS A 345 -20.94 -5.77 1.07
N TYR A 346 -20.96 -6.17 2.33
CA TYR A 346 -20.38 -7.45 2.70
C TYR A 346 -21.08 -8.61 1.96
N GLN A 347 -20.27 -9.55 1.48
CA GLN A 347 -20.68 -10.82 0.91
C GLN A 347 -19.70 -11.92 1.36
N PRO A 348 -20.07 -13.22 1.32
CA PRO A 348 -19.24 -14.30 1.86
C PRO A 348 -17.83 -14.41 1.28
N ASP A 349 -17.62 -14.00 0.04
CA ASP A 349 -16.30 -13.93 -0.62
C ASP A 349 -15.36 -12.87 -0.01
N LEU A 350 -15.87 -11.97 0.84
CA LEU A 350 -15.08 -11.06 1.67
C LEU A 350 -14.69 -11.64 3.03
N ALA A 351 -14.87 -12.94 3.27
CA ALA A 351 -14.48 -13.59 4.54
C ALA A 351 -12.99 -13.37 4.87
N PHE A 352 -12.11 -13.35 3.87
CA PHE A 352 -10.70 -13.03 4.06
C PHE A 352 -10.51 -11.60 4.60
N GLU A 353 -11.14 -10.59 3.99
CA GLU A 353 -11.06 -9.21 4.47
C GLU A 353 -11.74 -9.03 5.83
N ALA A 354 -12.80 -9.79 6.13
CA ALA A 354 -13.40 -9.80 7.46
C ALA A 354 -12.42 -10.29 8.53
N ARG A 355 -11.70 -11.39 8.26
CA ARG A 355 -10.64 -11.92 9.13
C ARG A 355 -9.50 -10.91 9.30
N VAL A 356 -9.13 -10.19 8.24
CA VAL A 356 -8.11 -9.13 8.30
C VAL A 356 -8.56 -7.99 9.21
N THR A 357 -9.79 -7.51 9.04
CA THR A 357 -10.34 -6.43 9.88
C THR A 357 -10.49 -6.85 11.34
N GLU A 358 -10.84 -8.10 11.64
CA GLU A 358 -10.80 -8.65 12.99
C GLU A 358 -9.40 -8.57 13.61
N ALA A 359 -8.39 -9.08 12.89
CA ALA A 359 -7.01 -9.04 13.36
C ALA A 359 -6.49 -7.60 13.53
N TYR A 360 -6.97 -6.67 12.71
CA TYR A 360 -6.66 -5.24 12.83
C TYR A 360 -7.31 -4.60 14.07
N ARG A 361 -8.61 -4.82 14.29
CA ARG A 361 -9.40 -4.08 15.28
C ARG A 361 -9.25 -4.59 16.72
N LEU A 362 -9.04 -5.89 16.90
CA LEU A 362 -9.06 -6.53 18.22
C LEU A 362 -7.95 -5.99 19.15
N PRO A 363 -6.69 -5.85 18.69
CA PRO A 363 -5.63 -5.25 19.51
C PRO A 363 -5.85 -3.77 19.82
N LEU A 364 -6.70 -3.08 19.05
CA LEU A 364 -7.08 -1.69 19.29
C LEU A 364 -8.27 -1.56 20.25
N GLY A 365 -8.86 -2.67 20.69
CA GLY A 365 -10.09 -2.67 21.50
C GLY A 365 -11.32 -2.11 20.77
N ASN A 366 -11.25 -1.97 19.44
CA ASN A 366 -12.32 -1.37 18.66
C ASN A 366 -13.42 -2.41 18.35
N ARG A 367 -14.54 -2.28 19.07
CA ARG A 367 -15.70 -3.19 18.95
C ARG A 367 -16.67 -2.81 17.82
N SER A 368 -16.63 -1.58 17.32
CA SER A 368 -17.56 -1.10 16.28
C SER A 368 -17.06 -1.35 14.86
N LEU A 369 -15.75 -1.55 14.66
CA LEU A 369 -15.12 -1.76 13.36
C LEU A 369 -15.34 -3.18 12.81
N LEU A 370 -16.58 -3.56 12.53
CA LEU A 370 -16.90 -4.87 11.94
C LEU A 370 -17.03 -4.77 10.42
N GLU A 371 -16.27 -5.58 9.68
CA GLU A 371 -16.28 -5.62 8.20
C GLU A 371 -17.71 -5.73 7.63
N HIS A 372 -18.53 -6.60 8.23
CA HIS A 372 -19.90 -6.89 7.83
C HIS A 372 -20.85 -5.69 7.95
N MET A 373 -20.51 -4.73 8.81
CA MET A 373 -21.33 -3.55 9.12
C MET A 373 -20.91 -2.33 8.31
N GLN A 374 -19.79 -2.39 7.59
CA GLN A 374 -19.29 -1.25 6.86
C GLN A 374 -19.87 -1.17 5.45
N THR A 375 -20.17 0.06 5.02
CA THR A 375 -20.55 0.38 3.65
C THR A 375 -19.70 1.55 3.15
N PRO A 376 -19.51 1.69 1.82
CA PRO A 376 -18.76 2.78 1.24
C PRO A 376 -19.36 4.13 1.65
N GLN A 377 -18.53 5.03 2.17
CA GLN A 377 -18.99 6.31 2.70
C GLN A 377 -19.20 7.34 1.58
N PHE A 378 -20.42 7.86 1.45
CA PHE A 378 -20.66 9.03 0.62
C PHE A 378 -20.31 10.30 1.39
N ILE A 379 -19.42 11.11 0.83
CA ILE A 379 -18.98 12.38 1.42
C ILE A 379 -19.57 13.50 0.57
N ASP A 380 -20.53 14.20 1.14
CA ASP A 380 -21.11 15.38 0.51
C ASP A 380 -20.15 16.56 0.67
N SER A 381 -19.45 16.90 -0.42
CA SER A 381 -18.66 18.11 -0.49
C SER A 381 -19.62 19.29 -0.61
N LYS A 382 -20.03 19.86 0.53
CA LYS A 382 -20.67 21.18 0.54
C LYS A 382 -19.70 22.26 0.10
#